data_AF-A0A8X7VPQ6-F1
#
_entry.id   AF-A0A8X7VPQ6-F1
#
_cell.length_a   1.000
_cell.length_b   1.000
_cell.length_c   1.000
_cell.angle_alpha   90.00
_cell.angle_beta   90.00
_cell.angle_gamma   90.00
#
_symmetry.space_group_name_H-M   'P 1'
#
loop_
_entity.id
_entity.type
_entity.pdbx_description
1 polymer ?
#
loop_
_entity_poly.entity_id
_entity_poly.type
_entity_poly.pdbx_seq_one_letter_code
_entity_poly.pdbx_strand_id
1 'polypeptide(L)'
;MVQDIRQGKMSVKKYERYFYGLPIVRQRSEQELIQMAKDGLKEEIRDGLETEEFPTLETLFEEAEEVEEMLKETPPSSPNAARSPITATSKRYGRRTKVTRRMRV
;
A
#
# COMPACT_ATOMS: atom_id res chain seq x y z
N MET A 1 11.61 -1.74 29.07
CA MET A 1 11.62 -1.91 27.60
C MET A 1 10.28 -1.40 27.10
N VAL A 2 10.25 -0.20 26.53
CA VAL A 2 9.06 0.28 25.82
C VAL A 2 9.06 -0.51 24.51
N GLN A 3 8.07 -1.37 24.30
CA GLN A 3 7.92 -2.02 23.00
C GLN A 3 7.59 -0.90 22.01
N ASP A 4 8.38 -0.73 20.96
CA ASP A 4 8.07 0.20 19.87
C ASP A 4 6.86 -0.36 19.11
N ILE A 5 5.66 -0.01 19.58
CA ILE A 5 4.40 -0.40 18.95
C ILE A 5 4.18 0.55 17.78
N ARG A 6 4.57 0.09 16.59
CA ARG A 6 4.43 0.84 15.35
C ARG A 6 3.82 -0.04 14.27
N GLN A 7 2.94 0.53 13.46
CA GLN A 7 2.33 -0.11 12.30
C GLN A 7 3.38 -0.56 11.27
N GLY A 8 4.41 0.25 11.05
CA GLY A 8 5.46 -0.06 10.09
C GLY A 8 4.91 -0.26 8.67
N LYS A 9 5.16 -1.43 8.06
CA LYS A 9 4.67 -1.79 6.72
C LYS A 9 3.34 -2.56 6.74
N MET A 10 2.74 -2.76 7.91
CA MET A 10 1.49 -3.50 8.04
C MET A 10 0.30 -2.67 7.56
N SER A 11 -0.73 -3.33 7.05
CA SER A 11 -2.03 -2.69 6.87
C SER A 11 -2.67 -2.37 8.22
N VAL A 12 -3.61 -1.42 8.26
CA VAL A 12 -4.32 -1.06 9.50
C VAL A 12 -4.96 -2.29 10.13
N LYS A 13 -5.71 -3.08 9.36
CA LYS A 13 -6.31 -4.35 9.81
C LYS A 13 -5.31 -5.34 10.41
N LYS A 14 -4.08 -5.40 9.87
CA LYS A 14 -3.04 -6.30 10.39
C LYS A 14 -2.41 -5.73 11.66
N TYR A 15 -2.26 -4.41 11.73
CA TYR A 15 -1.77 -3.72 12.89
C TYR A 15 -2.75 -3.79 14.06
N GLU A 16 -4.05 -3.64 13.81
CA GLU A 16 -5.13 -3.86 14.78
C GLU A 16 -4.99 -5.24 15.46
N ARG A 17 -4.95 -6.32 14.67
CA ARG A 17 -4.77 -7.68 15.20
C ARG A 17 -3.47 -7.85 15.99
N TYR A 18 -2.39 -7.23 15.52
CA TYR A 18 -1.10 -7.23 16.24
C TYR A 18 -1.25 -6.52 17.59
N PHE A 19 -1.88 -5.34 17.60
CA PHE A 19 -2.08 -4.52 18.78
C PHE A 19 -2.91 -5.25 19.84
N TYR A 20 -4.06 -5.83 19.46
CA TYR A 20 -4.90 -6.65 20.36
C TYR A 20 -4.18 -7.90 20.88
N GLY A 21 -3.19 -8.42 20.15
CA GLY A 21 -2.35 -9.53 20.58
C GLY A 21 -1.33 -9.17 21.67
N LEU A 22 -1.11 -7.88 21.94
CA LEU A 22 -0.11 -7.44 22.91
C LEU A 22 -0.64 -7.60 24.35
N PRO A 23 0.23 -8.06 25.28
CA PRO A 23 -0.16 -8.22 26.68
C PRO A 23 -0.49 -6.89 27.37
N ILE A 24 -0.05 -5.76 26.80
CA ILE A 24 -0.33 -4.42 27.30
C ILE A 24 -1.82 -4.04 27.21
N VAL A 25 -2.56 -4.62 26.27
CA VAL A 25 -4.01 -4.36 26.08
C VAL A 25 -4.82 -4.77 27.31
N ARG A 26 -4.34 -5.75 28.06
CA ARG A 26 -4.99 -6.21 29.31
C ARG A 26 -4.53 -5.46 30.56
N GLN A 27 -3.52 -4.59 30.43
CA GLN A 27 -2.86 -3.94 31.57
C GLN A 27 -3.16 -2.44 31.64
N ARG A 28 -3.65 -1.85 30.56
CA ARG A 28 -3.80 -0.40 30.39
C ARG A 28 -5.25 -0.01 30.20
N SER A 29 -5.55 1.25 30.51
CA SER A 29 -6.87 1.81 30.25
C SER A 29 -7.11 1.95 28.74
N GLU A 30 -8.37 1.91 28.33
CA GLU A 30 -8.75 2.05 26.93
C GLU A 30 -8.24 3.37 26.33
N GLN A 31 -8.31 4.47 27.08
CA GLN A 31 -7.79 5.77 26.66
C GLN A 31 -6.27 5.77 26.43
N GLU A 32 -5.49 5.13 27.31
CA GLU A 32 -4.05 4.96 27.07
C GLU A 32 -3.78 4.10 25.84
N LEU A 33 -4.59 3.05 25.63
CA LEU A 33 -4.45 2.18 24.47
C LEU A 33 -4.79 2.90 23.17
N ILE A 34 -5.83 3.75 23.17
CA ILE A 34 -6.18 4.61 22.03
C ILE A 34 -5.00 5.51 21.69
N GLN A 35 -4.42 6.19 22.68
CA GLN A 35 -3.26 7.04 22.45
C GLN A 35 -2.07 6.26 21.88
N MET A 36 -1.76 5.09 22.45
CA MET A 36 -0.68 4.23 21.97
C MET A 36 -0.93 3.69 20.55
N ALA A 37 -2.17 3.27 20.26
CA ALA A 37 -2.56 2.78 18.95
C ALA A 37 -2.44 3.90 17.91
N LYS A 38 -2.99 5.08 18.23
CA LYS A 38 -2.90 6.30 17.42
C LYS A 38 -1.46 6.66 17.12
N ASP A 39 -0.61 6.79 18.14
CA ASP A 39 0.80 7.16 17.98
C ASP A 39 1.61 6.14 17.17
N GLY A 40 1.19 4.87 17.19
CA GLY A 40 1.81 3.81 16.41
C GLY A 40 1.34 3.73 14.94
N LEU A 41 0.26 4.41 14.55
CA LEU A 41 -0.17 4.49 13.15
C LEU A 41 0.84 5.27 12.29
N LYS A 42 0.84 5.01 10.98
CA LYS A 42 1.60 5.78 10.01
C LYS A 42 1.18 7.25 10.04
N GLU A 43 2.13 8.16 9.84
CA GLU A 43 1.88 9.60 9.73
C GLU A 43 0.78 9.92 8.72
N GLU A 44 0.86 9.35 7.52
CA GLU A 44 -0.14 9.53 6.45
C GLU A 44 -1.58 9.21 6.89
N ILE A 45 -1.75 8.20 7.76
CA ILE A 45 -3.06 7.80 8.27
C ILE A 45 -3.47 8.71 9.42
N ARG A 46 -2.55 9.04 10.33
CA ARG A 46 -2.80 9.96 11.44
C ARG A 46 -3.24 11.34 10.97
N ASP A 47 -2.60 11.84 9.91
CA ASP A 47 -2.92 13.14 9.29
C ASP A 47 -4.28 13.12 8.57
N GLY A 48 -4.76 11.94 8.20
CA GLY A 48 -6.06 11.74 7.56
C GLY A 48 -7.22 11.47 8.52
N LEU A 49 -6.96 11.28 9.81
CA LEU A 49 -8.03 11.13 10.82
C LEU A 49 -8.68 12.50 11.05
N GLU A 50 -10.01 12.56 10.94
CA GLU A 50 -10.79 13.77 11.18
C GLU A 50 -10.94 14.03 12.69
N THR A 51 -10.94 12.95 13.48
CA THR A 51 -11.22 13.01 14.91
C THR A 51 -9.94 12.97 15.75
N GLU A 52 -9.80 13.91 16.70
CA GLU A 52 -8.69 13.87 17.65
C GLU A 52 -8.93 12.89 18.81
N GLU A 53 -10.19 12.77 19.25
CA GLU A 53 -10.62 11.93 20.38
C GLU A 53 -11.51 10.79 19.91
N PHE A 54 -11.16 9.57 20.32
CA PHE A 54 -11.92 8.37 19.99
C PHE A 54 -12.57 7.79 21.26
N PRO A 55 -13.83 7.37 21.20
CA PRO A 55 -14.51 6.76 22.35
C PRO A 55 -14.00 5.34 22.64
N THR A 56 -13.62 4.57 21.61
CA THR A 56 -13.13 3.19 21.75
C THR A 56 -11.98 2.90 20.79
N LEU A 57 -11.18 1.88 21.10
CA LEU A 57 -10.14 1.39 20.18
C LEU A 57 -10.69 0.96 18.82
N GLU A 58 -11.87 0.34 18.82
CA GLU A 58 -12.55 -0.12 17.62
C GLU A 58 -12.84 1.05 16.67
N THR A 59 -13.41 2.15 17.18
CA THR A 59 -13.69 3.34 16.37
C THR A 59 -12.43 3.96 15.76
N LEU A 60 -11.31 3.93 16.48
CA LEU A 60 -10.02 4.40 15.95
C LEU A 60 -9.53 3.54 14.79
N PHE A 61 -9.67 2.21 14.88
CA PHE A 61 -9.23 1.30 13.82
C PHE A 61 -10.15 1.31 12.61
N GLU A 62 -11.46 1.52 12.79
CA GLU A 62 -12.42 1.69 11.69
C GLU A 62 -12.11 2.94 10.87
N GLU A 63 -11.97 4.10 11.52
CA GLU A 63 -11.64 5.37 10.82
C GLU A 63 -10.25 5.27 10.15
N ALA A 64 -9.27 4.68 10.82
CA ALA A 64 -7.96 4.45 10.22
C ALA A 64 -8.00 3.48 9.01
N GLU A 65 -8.87 2.46 9.01
CA GLU A 65 -9.05 1.54 7.87
C GLU A 65 -9.66 2.29 6.69
N GLU A 66 -10.66 3.13 6.92
CA GLU A 66 -11.28 3.98 5.89
C GLU A 66 -10.26 4.95 5.27
N VAL A 67 -9.45 5.63 6.09
CA VAL A 67 -8.37 6.51 5.61
C VAL A 67 -7.34 5.71 4.80
N GLU A 68 -6.96 4.51 5.25
CA GLU A 68 -6.03 3.66 4.49
C GLU A 68 -6.62 3.25 3.12
N GLU A 69 -7.93 3.01 3.04
CA GLU A 69 -8.61 2.73 1.76
C GLU A 69 -8.65 3.96 0.86
N MET A 70 -8.99 5.14 1.38
CA MET A 70 -8.96 6.39 0.60
C MET A 70 -7.57 6.70 0.04
N LEU A 71 -6.51 6.46 0.81
CA LEU A 71 -5.12 6.63 0.37
C LEU A 71 -4.72 5.60 -0.71
N LYS A 72 -5.26 4.37 -0.66
CA LYS A 72 -5.06 3.36 -1.73
C LYS A 72 -5.83 3.71 -3.00
N GLU A 73 -7.02 4.31 -2.88
CA GLU A 73 -7.86 4.67 -4.01
C GLU A 73 -7.35 5.87 -4.78
N THR A 74 -6.54 6.74 -4.17
CA THR A 74 -5.75 7.70 -4.95
C THR A 74 -4.66 6.94 -5.71
N PRO A 75 -4.76 6.74 -7.05
CA PRO A 75 -3.65 6.15 -7.78
C PRO A 75 -2.44 7.07 -7.59
N PRO A 76 -1.22 6.54 -7.40
CA PRO A 76 -0.05 7.37 -7.53
C PRO A 76 -0.11 7.97 -8.94
N SER A 77 -0.20 9.30 -9.04
CA SER A 77 0.11 10.02 -10.27
C SER A 77 1.59 9.79 -10.58
N SER A 78 1.89 8.63 -11.14
CA SER A 78 3.17 8.30 -11.74
C SER A 78 3.00 8.46 -13.25
N PRO A 79 3.66 9.43 -13.90
CA PRO A 79 3.60 9.59 -15.35
C PRO A 79 4.43 8.53 -16.11
N ASN A 80 4.76 7.39 -15.50
CA ASN A 80 5.63 6.37 -16.08
C ASN A 80 5.19 4.94 -15.74
N ALA A 81 4.11 4.49 -16.37
CA ALA A 81 3.88 3.07 -16.61
C ALA A 81 3.36 2.84 -18.03
N ALA A 82 4.14 3.28 -19.00
CA ALA A 82 4.21 2.56 -20.27
C ALA A 82 4.74 1.14 -20.00
N ARG A 83 3.85 0.23 -19.63
CA ARG A 83 4.06 -1.20 -19.85
C ARG A 83 3.08 -1.64 -20.92
N SER A 84 3.55 -1.49 -22.16
CA SER A 84 3.02 -2.24 -23.29
C SER A 84 2.87 -3.72 -22.90
N PRO A 85 1.72 -4.36 -23.11
CA PRO A 85 1.70 -5.81 -23.17
C PRO A 85 2.47 -6.21 -24.43
N ILE A 86 3.73 -6.63 -24.26
CA ILE A 86 4.40 -7.43 -25.28
C ILE A 86 3.82 -8.84 -25.13
N THR A 87 2.82 -9.15 -25.96
CA THR A 87 2.42 -10.53 -26.30
C THR A 87 2.31 -10.57 -27.83
N ALA A 88 3.43 -10.85 -28.50
CA ALA A 88 3.81 -12.16 -29.01
C ALA A 88 3.07 -12.56 -30.31
N THR A 89 3.89 -12.76 -31.35
CA THR A 89 3.67 -13.55 -32.57
C THR A 89 3.01 -12.88 -33.79
N SER A 90 3.85 -12.38 -34.69
CA SER A 90 3.61 -12.54 -36.13
C SER A 90 4.91 -12.95 -36.81
N LYS A 91 4.93 -14.20 -37.30
CA LYS A 91 6.04 -14.85 -37.99
C LYS A 91 6.44 -14.01 -39.21
N ARG A 92 7.59 -13.32 -39.15
CA ARG A 92 8.32 -12.94 -40.36
C ARG A 92 8.99 -14.18 -40.92
N TYR A 93 8.36 -14.83 -41.89
CA TYR A 93 9.07 -15.73 -42.78
C TYR A 93 10.08 -14.90 -43.59
N GLY A 94 11.33 -14.95 -43.16
CA GLY A 94 12.44 -14.58 -44.01
C GLY A 94 12.56 -15.59 -45.15
N ARG A 95 12.31 -15.15 -46.39
CA ARG A 95 13.05 -15.65 -47.55
C ARG A 95 13.46 -14.47 -48.42
N ARG A 96 14.66 -13.99 -48.12
CA ARG A 96 15.45 -13.11 -48.95
C ARG A 96 16.24 -13.99 -49.93
N THR A 97 15.64 -14.34 -51.06
CA THR A 97 16.39 -14.90 -52.20
C THR A 97 17.02 -13.75 -52.97
N LYS A 98 18.36 -13.69 -52.91
CA LYS A 98 19.19 -12.81 -53.74
C LYS A 98 19.10 -13.30 -55.18
N VAL A 99 18.60 -12.50 -56.12
CA VAL A 99 18.84 -12.74 -57.56
C VAL A 99 19.10 -11.39 -58.26
N THR A 100 20.39 -11.23 -58.58
CA THR A 100 21.03 -10.50 -59.68
C THR A 100 20.72 -9.01 -59.92
N ARG A 101 21.70 -8.19 -59.56
CA ARG A 101 22.00 -6.92 -60.24
C ARG A 101 23.18 -7.18 -61.19
N ARG A 102 22.98 -7.11 -62.49
CA ARG A 102 24.03 -6.71 -63.43
C ARG A 102 23.42 -5.92 -64.58
N MET A 103 23.94 -4.70 -64.73
CA MET A 103 23.68 -3.82 -65.84
C MET A 103 24.46 -4.27 -67.08
N ARG A 104 23.81 -4.09 -68.25
CA ARG A 104 24.31 -3.54 -69.52
C ARG A 104 25.72 -3.94 -70.01
N VAL A 105 25.78 -4.51 -71.22
CA VAL A 105 26.41 -3.87 -72.40
C VAL A 105 25.46 -4.07 -73.57
#